data_AF-A0A2N3EAS0-F1
#
_entry.id   AF-A0A2N3EAS0-F1
#
_cell.length_a   1.000
_cell.length_b   1.000
_cell.length_c   1.000
_cell.angle_alpha   90.00
_cell.angle_beta   90.00
_cell.angle_gamma   90.00
#
_symmetry.space_group_name_H-M   'P 1'
#
loop_
_entity.id
_entity.type
_entity.pdbx_description
1 polymer ?
#
loop_
_entity_poly.entity_id
_entity_poly.type
_entity_poly.pdbx_seq_one_letter_code
_entity_poly.pdbx_strand_id
1 'polypeptide(L)'
;MNIHEYQAKAVLAKYGVPVPRGHAAFTPEEAVAKARELGGPVWVVKAQIHAGGRGKAGGVKVVKSVEDVEKEAKRLLGSTLVTHQTGPEGKEVHRLYIEEGSSIARELYLSVLVDRATSRISFIVSTEGGMDIEEVAAKTPEKILSFSIDPASGISGFHGRKVAYALGLEGDQVKQGVALIDKLYKAFVAEDMSMLEINPLVVTGEGNIVCLDAKVNFDSNALYRHKDIVELRDLTEEDPAEVEASKYDLNYIKLDGKIGCMVNGAGLAMATMDIIKLYGSEPANFLDVGGGATKEKVTAAFKIILSDPSVEGILVNIFGGIMRCDI
;
A
#
# COMPACT_ATOMS: atom_id res chain seq x y z
N MET A 1 -3.10 5.62 -4.66
CA MET A 1 -4.14 5.16 -3.71
C MET A 1 -3.83 3.73 -3.31
N ASN A 2 -3.85 3.41 -2.01
CA ASN A 2 -3.63 2.05 -1.51
C ASN A 2 -4.95 1.29 -1.37
N ILE A 3 -4.87 -0.04 -1.40
CA ILE A 3 -5.98 -0.95 -1.07
C ILE A 3 -5.50 -2.05 -0.11
N HIS A 4 -6.46 -2.70 0.56
CA HIS A 4 -6.20 -3.82 1.46
C HIS A 4 -5.75 -5.09 0.73
N GLU A 5 -5.08 -6.00 1.44
CA GLU A 5 -4.61 -7.29 0.91
C GLU A 5 -5.75 -8.10 0.27
N TYR A 6 -6.92 -8.19 0.92
CA TYR A 6 -8.05 -8.95 0.36
C TYR A 6 -8.56 -8.35 -0.96
N GLN A 7 -8.52 -7.02 -1.09
CA GLN A 7 -8.90 -6.32 -2.31
C GLN A 7 -7.84 -6.53 -3.40
N ALA A 8 -6.56 -6.44 -3.03
CA ALA A 8 -5.45 -6.69 -3.94
C ALA A 8 -5.51 -8.12 -4.51
N LYS A 9 -5.76 -9.12 -3.65
CA LYS A 9 -5.95 -10.50 -4.08
C LYS A 9 -7.16 -10.67 -4.99
N ALA A 10 -8.28 -10.02 -4.70
CA ALA A 10 -9.46 -10.04 -5.56
C ALA A 10 -9.16 -9.43 -6.94
N VAL A 11 -8.44 -8.30 -7.02
CA VAL A 11 -7.99 -7.69 -8.28
C VAL A 11 -7.06 -8.65 -9.04
N LEU A 12 -6.03 -9.16 -8.39
CA LEU A 12 -5.05 -10.07 -9.02
C LEU A 12 -5.68 -11.38 -9.49
N ALA A 13 -6.67 -11.91 -8.76
CA ALA A 13 -7.41 -13.11 -9.16
C ALA A 13 -8.15 -12.94 -10.49
N LYS A 14 -8.65 -11.73 -10.82
CA LYS A 14 -9.27 -11.43 -12.13
C LYS A 14 -8.28 -11.64 -13.30
N TYR A 15 -6.99 -11.49 -13.05
CA TYR A 15 -5.89 -11.73 -14.01
C TYR A 15 -5.36 -13.17 -13.96
N GLY A 16 -5.99 -14.05 -13.17
CA GLY A 16 -5.59 -15.44 -13.00
C GLY A 16 -4.29 -15.62 -12.20
N VAL A 17 -3.91 -14.62 -11.39
CA VAL A 17 -2.78 -14.75 -10.45
C VAL A 17 -3.17 -15.76 -9.35
N PRO A 18 -2.31 -16.73 -9.03
CA PRO A 18 -2.57 -17.72 -7.99
C PRO A 18 -2.48 -17.07 -6.62
N VAL A 19 -3.64 -16.86 -5.99
CA VAL A 19 -3.79 -16.41 -4.59
C VAL A 19 -4.57 -17.48 -3.82
N PRO A 20 -4.31 -17.67 -2.51
CA PRO A 20 -5.11 -18.60 -1.71
C PRO A 20 -6.56 -18.13 -1.60
N ARG A 21 -7.49 -19.08 -1.39
CA ARG A 21 -8.89 -18.74 -1.16
C ARG A 21 -9.05 -18.06 0.19
N GLY A 22 -9.78 -16.96 0.21
CA GLY A 22 -10.11 -16.25 1.43
C GLY A 22 -11.25 -15.27 1.27
N HIS A 23 -11.75 -14.77 2.39
CA HIS A 23 -12.86 -13.83 2.45
C HIS A 23 -12.63 -12.77 3.51
N ALA A 24 -13.05 -11.54 3.21
CA ALA A 24 -13.12 -10.50 4.21
C ALA A 24 -14.25 -10.79 5.22
N ALA A 25 -14.04 -10.38 6.47
CA ALA A 25 -15.02 -10.44 7.54
C ALA A 25 -14.96 -9.16 8.38
N PHE A 26 -16.13 -8.62 8.71
CA PHE A 26 -16.29 -7.37 9.48
C PHE A 26 -16.79 -7.62 10.90
N THR A 27 -17.22 -8.85 11.20
CA THR A 27 -17.57 -9.30 12.55
C THR A 27 -16.95 -10.66 12.88
N PRO A 28 -16.81 -11.03 14.16
CA PRO A 28 -16.40 -12.38 14.54
C PRO A 28 -17.31 -13.48 13.99
N GLU A 29 -18.63 -13.23 13.93
CA GLU A 29 -19.61 -14.18 13.40
C GLU A 29 -19.42 -14.40 11.89
N GLU A 30 -19.16 -13.33 11.14
CA GLU A 30 -18.80 -13.43 9.72
C GLU A 30 -17.49 -14.21 9.55
N ALA A 31 -16.48 -13.95 10.38
CA ALA A 31 -15.20 -14.67 10.31
C ALA A 31 -15.38 -16.18 10.49
N VAL A 32 -16.22 -16.59 11.44
CA VAL A 32 -16.61 -17.99 11.67
C VAL A 32 -17.34 -18.57 10.46
N ALA A 33 -18.31 -17.85 9.90
CA ALA A 33 -19.04 -18.29 8.72
C ALA A 33 -18.10 -18.49 7.53
N LYS A 34 -17.15 -17.57 7.31
CA LYS A 34 -16.15 -17.64 6.25
C LYS A 34 -15.14 -18.76 6.44
N ALA A 35 -14.71 -19.04 7.67
CA ALA A 35 -13.87 -20.20 7.95
C ALA A 35 -14.60 -21.52 7.60
N ARG A 36 -15.88 -21.64 7.96
CA ARG A 36 -16.70 -22.81 7.61
C ARG A 36 -16.90 -22.97 6.10
N GLU A 37 -17.09 -21.85 5.38
CA GLU A 37 -17.23 -21.83 3.92
C GLU A 37 -15.93 -22.30 3.22
N LEU A 38 -14.76 -21.85 3.67
CA LEU A 38 -13.47 -22.26 3.12
C LEU A 38 -13.19 -23.75 3.32
N GLY A 39 -13.60 -24.28 4.48
CA GLY A 39 -13.29 -25.63 4.92
C GLY A 39 -11.78 -25.85 5.16
N GLY A 40 -11.39 -27.11 5.32
CA GLY A 40 -10.00 -27.51 5.56
C GLY A 40 -9.59 -27.47 7.05
N PRO A 41 -8.35 -27.87 7.38
CA PRO A 41 -7.92 -28.00 8.77
C PRO A 41 -7.16 -26.77 9.31
N VAL A 42 -6.81 -25.80 8.46
CA VAL A 42 -5.98 -24.65 8.82
C VAL A 42 -6.52 -23.38 8.18
N TRP A 43 -6.65 -22.34 8.99
CA TRP A 43 -7.02 -20.99 8.55
C TRP A 43 -5.97 -19.98 9.01
N VAL A 44 -5.90 -18.86 8.31
CA VAL A 44 -5.11 -17.70 8.69
C VAL A 44 -6.05 -16.53 8.92
N VAL A 45 -6.03 -15.96 10.12
CA VAL A 45 -6.77 -14.75 10.48
C VAL A 45 -5.80 -13.57 10.35
N LYS A 46 -6.08 -12.66 9.41
CA LYS A 46 -5.22 -11.51 9.11
C LYS A 46 -5.96 -10.20 9.36
N ALA A 47 -5.42 -9.34 10.22
CA ALA A 47 -5.82 -7.95 10.31
C ALA A 47 -5.60 -7.25 8.96
N GLN A 48 -6.57 -6.47 8.53
CA GLN A 48 -6.51 -5.71 7.28
C GLN A 48 -6.32 -4.24 7.63
N ILE A 49 -5.08 -3.78 7.47
CA ILE A 49 -4.67 -2.38 7.51
C ILE A 49 -3.71 -2.15 6.34
N HIS A 50 -3.56 -0.91 5.85
CA HIS A 50 -2.69 -0.64 4.71
C HIS A 50 -1.18 -0.78 5.04
N ALA A 51 -0.83 -0.62 6.32
CA ALA A 51 0.53 -0.74 6.80
C ALA A 51 1.03 -2.20 6.83
N GLY A 52 2.29 -2.40 6.47
CA GLY A 52 2.99 -3.68 6.50
C GLY A 52 3.46 -4.10 7.90
N GLY A 53 4.13 -5.24 8.01
CA GLY A 53 4.68 -5.73 9.28
C GLY A 53 3.66 -6.33 10.27
N ARG A 54 2.43 -6.56 9.81
CA ARG A 54 1.30 -7.09 10.59
C ARG A 54 1.63 -8.40 11.31
N GLY A 55 2.39 -9.30 10.66
CA GLY A 55 2.78 -10.58 11.26
C GLY A 55 3.63 -10.42 12.53
N LYS A 56 4.66 -9.57 12.50
CA LYS A 56 5.51 -9.27 13.66
C LYS A 56 4.72 -8.60 14.79
N ALA A 57 3.68 -7.84 14.45
CA ALA A 57 2.78 -7.17 15.39
C ALA A 57 1.66 -8.07 15.96
N GLY A 58 1.62 -9.35 15.59
CA GLY A 58 0.56 -10.27 16.04
C GLY A 58 -0.80 -10.06 15.33
N GLY A 59 -0.81 -9.34 14.22
CA GLY A 59 -1.98 -9.14 13.35
C GLY A 59 -2.23 -10.27 12.36
N VAL A 60 -1.36 -11.28 12.28
CA VAL A 60 -1.53 -12.47 11.43
C VAL A 60 -1.39 -13.71 12.29
N LYS A 61 -2.42 -14.57 12.30
CA LYS A 61 -2.44 -15.78 13.12
C LYS A 61 -2.90 -17.00 12.33
N VAL A 62 -2.09 -18.05 12.36
CA VAL A 62 -2.46 -19.37 11.85
C VAL A 62 -3.20 -20.15 12.95
N VAL A 63 -4.37 -20.68 12.64
CA VAL A 63 -5.26 -21.39 13.55
C VAL A 63 -5.74 -22.70 12.93
N LYS A 64 -6.14 -23.66 13.78
CA LYS A 64 -6.48 -25.05 13.36
C LYS A 64 -7.91 -25.46 13.71
N SER A 65 -8.72 -24.52 14.18
CA SER A 65 -10.11 -24.75 14.56
C SER A 65 -10.94 -23.51 14.25
N VAL A 66 -12.23 -23.68 14.03
CA VAL A 66 -13.16 -22.58 13.80
C VAL A 66 -13.35 -21.76 15.08
N GLU A 67 -13.24 -22.40 16.24
CA GLU A 67 -13.27 -21.78 17.56
C GLU A 67 -12.07 -20.83 17.75
N ASP A 68 -10.88 -21.22 17.30
CA ASP A 68 -9.70 -20.35 17.32
C ASP A 68 -9.84 -19.18 16.34
N VAL A 69 -10.52 -19.36 15.18
CA VAL A 69 -10.85 -18.24 14.28
C VAL A 69 -11.71 -17.21 15.02
N GLU A 70 -12.76 -17.64 15.71
CA GLU A 70 -13.63 -16.75 16.48
C GLU A 70 -12.86 -15.98 17.56
N LYS A 71 -11.99 -16.68 18.30
CA LYS A 71 -11.17 -16.09 19.36
C LYS A 71 -10.23 -15.02 18.81
N GLU A 72 -9.52 -15.31 17.73
CA GLU A 72 -8.62 -14.33 17.12
C GLU A 72 -9.39 -13.18 16.48
N ALA A 73 -10.57 -13.44 15.91
CA ALA A 73 -11.41 -12.38 15.35
C ALA A 73 -11.88 -11.38 16.42
N LYS A 74 -12.33 -11.89 17.58
CA LYS A 74 -12.69 -11.07 18.75
C LYS A 74 -11.52 -10.29 19.33
N ARG A 75 -10.30 -10.84 19.25
CA ARG A 75 -9.09 -10.17 19.72
C ARG A 75 -8.65 -9.04 18.79
N LEU A 76 -8.77 -9.25 17.48
CA LEU A 76 -8.23 -8.33 16.47
C LEU A 76 -9.21 -7.22 16.08
N LEU A 77 -10.49 -7.52 15.86
CA LEU A 77 -11.47 -6.49 15.46
C LEU A 77 -11.63 -5.44 16.56
N GLY A 78 -11.51 -4.17 16.18
CA GLY A 78 -11.55 -3.01 17.10
C GLY A 78 -10.27 -2.84 17.93
N SER A 79 -9.25 -3.69 17.75
CA SER A 79 -7.95 -3.48 18.37
C SER A 79 -7.10 -2.50 17.56
N THR A 80 -6.20 -1.78 18.24
CA THR A 80 -5.17 -0.96 17.58
C THR A 80 -3.93 -1.80 17.31
N LEU A 81 -3.62 -2.01 16.04
CA LEU A 81 -2.44 -2.74 15.60
C LEU A 81 -1.27 -1.78 15.39
N VAL A 82 -0.24 -1.91 16.22
CA VAL A 82 0.99 -1.13 16.13
C VAL A 82 2.03 -1.93 15.35
N THR A 83 2.49 -1.39 14.24
CA THR A 83 3.55 -1.93 13.40
C THR A 83 4.68 -0.90 13.28
N HIS A 84 5.83 -1.32 12.74
CA HIS A 84 6.91 -0.39 12.41
C HIS A 84 6.51 0.68 11.37
N GLN A 85 5.47 0.46 10.56
CA GLN A 85 4.99 1.39 9.53
C GLN A 85 3.85 2.30 9.99
N THR A 86 3.14 1.95 11.07
CA THR A 86 2.02 2.76 11.61
C THR A 86 2.43 3.72 12.71
N GLY A 87 3.72 3.78 13.08
CA GLY A 87 4.14 4.54 14.26
C GLY A 87 3.52 4.03 15.58
N PRO A 88 3.81 4.72 16.71
CA PRO A 88 3.28 4.38 18.03
C PRO A 88 1.76 4.50 18.16
N GLU A 89 1.12 5.32 17.32
CA GLU A 89 -0.32 5.52 17.26
C GLU A 89 -1.07 4.27 16.77
N GLY A 90 -0.42 3.46 15.93
CA GLY A 90 -1.01 2.25 15.37
C GLY A 90 -2.19 2.52 14.44
N LYS A 91 -2.88 1.44 14.07
CA LYS A 91 -4.09 1.51 13.25
C LYS A 91 -5.20 0.61 13.79
N GLU A 92 -6.40 1.15 13.94
CA GLU A 92 -7.56 0.35 14.35
C GLU A 92 -7.94 -0.66 13.26
N VAL A 93 -8.14 -1.91 13.66
CA VAL A 93 -8.48 -3.00 12.75
C VAL A 93 -10.00 -3.08 12.62
N HIS A 94 -10.54 -2.59 11.51
CA HIS A 94 -11.98 -2.61 11.24
C HIS A 94 -12.45 -3.84 10.44
N ARG A 95 -11.52 -4.61 9.88
CA ARG A 95 -11.83 -5.77 9.05
C ARG A 95 -10.72 -6.81 9.10
N LEU A 96 -11.09 -8.06 8.88
CA LEU A 96 -10.21 -9.20 8.83
C LEU A 96 -10.25 -9.86 7.46
N TYR A 97 -9.21 -10.61 7.15
CA TYR A 97 -9.19 -11.54 6.03
C TYR A 97 -8.95 -12.94 6.58
N ILE A 98 -9.92 -13.82 6.31
CA ILE A 98 -9.88 -15.23 6.69
C ILE A 98 -9.48 -16.01 5.45
N GLU A 99 -8.32 -16.65 5.50
CA GLU A 99 -7.70 -17.31 4.36
C GLU A 99 -7.38 -18.78 4.68
N GLU A 100 -7.39 -19.65 3.67
CA GLU A 100 -6.93 -21.03 3.83
C GLU A 100 -5.41 -21.10 4.10
N GLY A 101 -4.98 -22.07 4.92
CA GLY A 101 -3.57 -22.31 5.18
C GLY A 101 -2.82 -22.77 3.92
N SER A 102 -1.62 -22.22 3.68
CA SER A 102 -0.71 -22.69 2.63
C SER A 102 0.44 -23.53 3.21
N SER A 103 0.80 -24.62 2.54
CA SER A 103 1.95 -25.46 2.89
C SER A 103 3.25 -24.79 2.42
N ILE A 104 3.80 -23.87 3.21
CA ILE A 104 4.95 -23.03 2.79
C ILE A 104 6.26 -23.85 2.84
N ALA A 105 6.90 -24.04 1.69
CA ALA A 105 8.23 -24.65 1.60
C ALA A 105 9.34 -23.59 1.49
N ARG A 106 9.10 -22.51 0.72
CA ARG A 106 10.01 -21.38 0.56
C ARG A 106 9.23 -20.07 0.48
N GLU A 107 9.79 -19.02 1.05
CA GLU A 107 9.30 -17.65 0.93
C GLU A 107 10.27 -16.85 0.07
N LEU A 108 9.74 -16.14 -0.91
CA LEU A 108 10.47 -15.32 -1.88
C LEU A 108 9.87 -13.91 -1.88
N TYR A 109 10.60 -12.96 -2.43
CA TYR A 109 10.14 -11.59 -2.61
C TYR A 109 9.97 -11.26 -4.09
N LEU A 110 8.89 -10.57 -4.43
CA LEU A 110 8.67 -9.99 -5.75
C LEU A 110 7.94 -8.66 -5.62
N SER A 111 8.43 -7.64 -6.32
CA SER A 111 7.68 -6.42 -6.56
C SER A 111 7.83 -5.91 -7.99
N VAL A 112 6.85 -5.10 -8.39
CA VAL A 112 6.75 -4.40 -9.67
C VAL A 112 6.45 -2.94 -9.35
N LEU A 113 7.21 -2.00 -9.91
CA LEU A 113 7.01 -0.58 -9.66
C LEU A 113 7.46 0.28 -10.83
N VAL A 114 7.01 1.53 -10.87
CA VAL A 114 7.52 2.53 -11.83
C VAL A 114 8.85 3.08 -11.32
N ASP A 115 9.94 2.65 -11.94
CA ASP A 115 11.28 3.15 -11.63
C ASP A 115 11.47 4.54 -12.24
N ARG A 116 11.62 5.53 -11.37
CA ARG A 116 11.78 6.94 -11.75
C ARG A 116 13.09 7.21 -12.48
N ALA A 117 14.17 6.47 -12.20
CA ALA A 117 15.47 6.70 -12.82
C ALA A 117 15.46 6.30 -14.30
N THR A 118 14.77 5.20 -14.61
CA THR A 118 14.66 4.69 -15.98
C THR A 118 13.36 5.10 -16.67
N SER A 119 12.39 5.63 -15.93
CA SER A 119 11.02 5.89 -16.39
C SER A 119 10.36 4.65 -17.00
N ARG A 120 10.60 3.48 -16.39
CA ARG A 120 10.13 2.18 -16.86
C ARG A 120 9.51 1.37 -15.72
N ILE A 121 8.72 0.38 -16.07
CA ILE A 121 8.24 -0.62 -15.12
C ILE A 121 9.40 -1.57 -14.80
N SER A 122 9.74 -1.68 -13.53
CA SER A 122 10.85 -2.51 -13.04
C SER A 122 10.35 -3.60 -12.11
N PHE A 123 10.93 -4.79 -12.27
CA PHE A 123 10.77 -5.91 -11.34
C PHE A 123 11.94 -5.90 -10.36
N ILE A 124 11.65 -6.12 -9.08
CA ILE A 124 12.62 -6.38 -8.03
C ILE A 124 12.28 -7.73 -7.43
N VAL A 125 13.23 -8.67 -7.42
CA VAL A 125 13.02 -10.03 -6.92
C VAL A 125 14.18 -10.46 -6.04
N SER A 126 13.89 -11.25 -5.01
CA SER A 126 14.89 -11.75 -4.08
C SER A 126 14.48 -13.10 -3.50
N THR A 127 15.46 -13.93 -3.14
CA THR A 127 15.25 -15.16 -2.38
C THR A 127 14.88 -14.91 -0.92
N GLU A 128 15.03 -13.67 -0.45
CA GLU A 128 14.80 -13.25 0.93
C GLU A 128 13.34 -12.80 1.14
N GLY A 129 12.39 -13.72 0.96
CA GLY A 129 10.96 -13.45 1.22
C GLY A 129 10.64 -13.32 2.71
N GLY A 130 9.53 -12.64 3.03
CA GLY A 130 9.07 -12.41 4.40
C GLY A 130 9.88 -11.37 5.17
N MET A 131 10.91 -10.79 4.55
CA MET A 131 11.76 -9.73 5.10
C MET A 131 11.47 -8.38 4.44
N ASP A 132 11.94 -7.33 5.10
CA ASP A 132 11.93 -5.96 4.58
C ASP A 132 12.95 -5.87 3.42
N ILE A 133 12.50 -5.44 2.24
CA ILE A 133 13.36 -5.46 1.04
C ILE A 133 14.43 -4.37 1.10
N GLU A 134 14.15 -3.26 1.76
CA GLU A 134 15.10 -2.18 2.00
C GLU A 134 16.24 -2.66 2.91
N GLU A 135 15.94 -3.48 3.91
CA GLU A 135 16.95 -4.13 4.75
C GLU A 135 17.85 -5.08 3.94
N VAL A 136 17.25 -5.90 3.06
CA VAL A 136 17.99 -6.79 2.15
C VAL A 136 18.86 -5.99 1.19
N ALA A 137 18.36 -4.88 0.65
CA ALA A 137 19.11 -4.01 -0.24
C ALA A 137 20.32 -3.35 0.44
N ALA A 138 20.18 -3.00 1.73
CA ALA A 138 21.27 -2.39 2.49
C ALA A 138 22.34 -3.42 2.92
N LYS A 139 21.94 -4.64 3.31
CA LYS A 139 22.84 -5.64 3.91
C LYS A 139 23.37 -6.67 2.93
N THR A 140 22.55 -7.12 1.99
CA THR A 140 22.86 -8.19 1.03
C THR A 140 22.32 -7.83 -0.37
N PRO A 141 22.78 -6.71 -0.99
CA PRO A 141 22.28 -6.25 -2.28
C PRO A 141 22.46 -7.29 -3.40
N GLU A 142 23.44 -8.19 -3.29
CA GLU A 142 23.69 -9.26 -4.25
C GLU A 142 22.56 -10.30 -4.34
N LYS A 143 21.68 -10.36 -3.33
CA LYS A 143 20.49 -11.22 -3.34
C LYS A 143 19.30 -10.62 -4.08
N ILE A 144 19.41 -9.36 -4.49
CA ILE A 144 18.37 -8.66 -5.24
C ILE A 144 18.72 -8.67 -6.72
N LEU A 145 17.79 -9.17 -7.53
CA LEU A 145 17.79 -8.92 -8.95
C LEU A 145 16.78 -7.83 -9.27
N SER A 146 17.21 -6.79 -9.99
CA SER A 146 16.33 -5.79 -10.58
C SER A 146 16.51 -5.71 -12.09
N PHE A 147 15.40 -5.50 -12.82
CA PHE A 147 15.43 -5.19 -14.25
C PHE A 147 14.16 -4.49 -14.70
N SER A 148 14.28 -3.68 -15.74
CA SER A 148 13.16 -2.93 -16.33
C SER A 148 12.65 -3.56 -17.61
N ILE A 149 11.36 -3.35 -17.88
CA ILE A 149 10.71 -3.72 -19.13
C ILE A 149 10.72 -2.52 -20.06
N ASP A 150 11.16 -2.71 -21.31
CA ASP A 150 10.99 -1.69 -22.34
C ASP A 150 9.50 -1.57 -22.70
N PRO A 151 8.87 -0.39 -22.54
CA PRO A 151 7.45 -0.20 -22.83
C PRO A 151 7.10 -0.49 -24.31
N ALA A 152 8.05 -0.35 -25.24
CA ALA A 152 7.79 -0.63 -26.65
C ALA A 152 7.72 -2.14 -26.93
N SER A 153 8.58 -2.94 -26.31
CA SER A 153 8.59 -4.40 -26.49
C SER A 153 7.58 -5.12 -25.59
N GLY A 154 7.26 -4.53 -24.45
CA GLY A 154 6.44 -5.16 -23.40
C GLY A 154 7.12 -6.35 -22.72
N ILE A 155 6.35 -7.04 -21.87
CA ILE A 155 6.78 -8.26 -21.20
C ILE A 155 6.90 -9.42 -22.20
N SER A 156 7.81 -10.35 -21.92
CA SER A 156 8.05 -11.51 -22.77
C SER A 156 8.59 -12.68 -21.96
N GLY A 157 8.56 -13.88 -22.52
CA GLY A 157 8.92 -15.10 -21.78
C GLY A 157 10.35 -15.12 -21.22
N PHE A 158 11.29 -14.37 -21.80
CA PHE A 158 12.66 -14.33 -21.25
C PHE A 158 12.72 -13.56 -19.92
N HIS A 159 11.90 -12.53 -19.74
CA HIS A 159 11.80 -11.79 -18.48
C HIS A 159 11.31 -12.72 -17.36
N GLY A 160 10.26 -13.51 -17.64
CA GLY A 160 9.76 -14.51 -16.70
C GLY A 160 10.81 -15.57 -16.34
N ARG A 161 11.59 -16.05 -17.32
CA ARG A 161 12.69 -16.99 -17.06
C ARG A 161 13.81 -16.36 -16.23
N LYS A 162 14.12 -15.08 -16.49
CA LYS A 162 15.11 -14.32 -15.72
C LYS A 162 14.72 -14.25 -14.24
N VAL A 163 13.45 -13.95 -13.95
CA VAL A 163 12.93 -13.99 -12.57
C VAL A 163 13.00 -15.40 -11.99
N ALA A 164 12.54 -16.41 -12.74
CA ALA A 164 12.51 -17.77 -12.25
C ALA A 164 13.90 -18.30 -11.85
N TYR A 165 14.93 -18.03 -12.66
CA TYR A 165 16.29 -18.43 -12.32
C TYR A 165 16.88 -17.63 -11.17
N ALA A 166 16.60 -16.33 -11.08
CA ALA A 166 17.05 -15.51 -9.95
C ALA A 166 16.45 -15.95 -8.61
N LEU A 167 15.20 -16.42 -8.64
CA LEU A 167 14.50 -16.97 -7.48
C LEU A 167 14.83 -18.45 -7.22
N GLY A 168 15.70 -19.07 -8.03
CA GLY A 168 16.03 -20.49 -7.89
C GLY A 168 14.81 -21.42 -8.03
N LEU A 169 13.91 -21.09 -8.96
CA LEU A 169 12.76 -21.95 -9.30
C LEU A 169 13.20 -23.08 -10.23
N GLU A 170 12.66 -24.27 -10.02
CA GLU A 170 13.08 -25.49 -10.73
C GLU A 170 11.90 -26.23 -11.37
N GLY A 171 12.19 -27.03 -12.42
CA GLY A 171 11.19 -27.88 -13.08
C GLY A 171 9.96 -27.10 -13.54
N ASP A 172 8.78 -27.53 -13.10
CA ASP A 172 7.50 -26.89 -13.46
C ASP A 172 7.32 -25.51 -12.81
N GLN A 173 8.04 -25.18 -11.73
CA GLN A 173 8.00 -23.86 -11.11
C GLN A 173 8.50 -22.78 -12.08
N VAL A 174 9.44 -23.11 -12.98
CA VAL A 174 9.91 -22.16 -14.01
C VAL A 174 8.75 -21.76 -14.93
N LYS A 175 7.91 -22.72 -15.34
CA LYS A 175 6.74 -22.45 -16.19
C LYS A 175 5.70 -21.62 -15.43
N GLN A 176 5.44 -21.97 -14.18
CA GLN A 176 4.53 -21.23 -13.30
C GLN A 176 5.01 -19.79 -13.10
N GLY A 177 6.30 -19.60 -12.81
CA GLY A 177 6.93 -18.29 -12.64
C GLY A 177 6.82 -17.44 -13.90
N VAL A 178 7.15 -18.00 -15.08
CA VAL A 178 7.00 -17.28 -16.36
C VAL A 178 5.57 -16.81 -16.57
N ALA A 179 4.58 -17.67 -16.34
CA ALA A 179 3.17 -17.31 -16.47
C ALA A 179 2.72 -16.27 -15.43
N LEU A 180 3.23 -16.38 -14.19
CA LEU A 180 2.95 -15.42 -13.13
C LEU A 180 3.45 -14.02 -13.50
N ILE A 181 4.69 -13.88 -13.94
CA ILE A 181 5.27 -12.58 -14.30
C ILE A 181 4.49 -11.89 -15.41
N ASP A 182 4.06 -12.64 -16.43
CA ASP A 182 3.21 -12.13 -17.50
C ASP A 182 1.87 -11.59 -16.96
N LYS A 183 1.21 -12.36 -16.08
CA LYS A 183 -0.07 -11.97 -15.45
C LYS A 183 0.08 -10.73 -14.56
N LEU A 184 1.12 -10.68 -13.72
CA LEU A 184 1.38 -9.54 -12.83
C LEU A 184 1.68 -8.28 -13.63
N TYR A 185 2.48 -8.36 -14.70
CA TYR A 185 2.75 -7.23 -15.58
C TYR A 185 1.47 -6.71 -16.26
N LYS A 186 0.63 -7.63 -16.76
CA LYS A 186 -0.66 -7.27 -17.38
C LYS A 186 -1.58 -6.57 -16.38
N ALA A 187 -1.71 -7.10 -15.17
CA ALA A 187 -2.50 -6.46 -14.10
C ALA A 187 -1.95 -5.07 -13.75
N PHE A 188 -0.63 -4.96 -13.59
CA PHE A 188 0.04 -3.72 -13.24
C PHE A 188 -0.24 -2.61 -14.26
N VAL A 189 -0.13 -2.92 -15.54
CA VAL A 189 -0.36 -1.96 -16.64
C VAL A 189 -1.85 -1.66 -16.81
N ALA A 190 -2.72 -2.68 -16.77
CA ALA A 190 -4.14 -2.52 -17.05
C ALA A 190 -4.87 -1.72 -15.98
N GLU A 191 -4.48 -1.86 -14.72
CA GLU A 191 -5.09 -1.16 -13.58
C GLU A 191 -4.37 0.14 -13.20
N ASP A 192 -3.36 0.58 -13.97
CA ASP A 192 -2.50 1.73 -13.64
C ASP A 192 -1.92 1.67 -12.22
N MET A 193 -1.36 0.52 -11.86
CA MET A 193 -0.62 0.37 -10.62
C MET A 193 0.65 1.22 -10.68
N SER A 194 0.98 1.88 -9.57
CA SER A 194 2.28 2.54 -9.36
C SER A 194 3.26 1.59 -8.65
N MET A 195 2.73 0.66 -7.86
CA MET A 195 3.48 -0.36 -7.13
C MET A 195 2.60 -1.60 -6.90
N LEU A 196 3.16 -2.78 -7.08
CA LEU A 196 2.63 -4.08 -6.70
C LEU A 196 3.73 -4.85 -5.99
N GLU A 197 3.53 -5.22 -4.74
CA GLU A 197 4.46 -6.02 -3.95
C GLU A 197 3.78 -7.31 -3.50
N ILE A 198 4.44 -8.44 -3.72
CA ILE A 198 4.08 -9.76 -3.25
C ILE A 198 5.15 -10.21 -2.26
N ASN A 199 4.83 -10.11 -0.96
CA ASN A 199 5.76 -10.45 0.10
C ASN A 199 5.08 -11.17 1.29
N PRO A 200 5.10 -12.51 1.35
CA PRO A 200 5.92 -13.39 0.51
C PRO A 200 5.21 -13.89 -0.76
N LEU A 201 6.01 -14.13 -1.80
CA LEU A 201 5.71 -15.08 -2.88
C LEU A 201 6.13 -16.47 -2.41
N VAL A 202 5.21 -17.42 -2.33
CA VAL A 202 5.45 -18.74 -1.74
C VAL A 202 5.65 -19.80 -2.80
N VAL A 203 6.60 -20.70 -2.56
CA VAL A 203 6.62 -22.03 -3.16
C VAL A 203 6.04 -23.01 -2.14
N THR A 204 4.98 -23.72 -2.53
CA THR A 204 4.32 -24.67 -1.63
C THR A 204 5.07 -26.00 -1.54
N GLY A 205 4.74 -26.83 -0.55
CA GLY A 205 5.26 -28.19 -0.42
C GLY A 205 4.95 -29.09 -1.63
N GLU A 206 3.88 -28.78 -2.36
CA GLU A 206 3.50 -29.44 -3.62
C GLU A 206 4.23 -28.85 -4.84
N GLY A 207 5.07 -27.84 -4.65
CA GLY A 207 5.86 -27.20 -5.70
C GLY A 207 5.08 -26.13 -6.50
N ASN A 208 3.95 -25.64 -6.00
CA ASN A 208 3.19 -24.58 -6.65
C ASN A 208 3.63 -23.18 -6.21
N ILE A 209 3.48 -22.19 -7.08
CA ILE A 209 3.77 -20.79 -6.76
C ILE A 209 2.47 -20.07 -6.40
N VAL A 210 2.47 -19.38 -5.26
CA VAL A 210 1.29 -18.69 -4.72
C VAL A 210 1.68 -17.32 -4.18
N CYS A 211 0.91 -16.29 -4.52
CA CYS A 211 1.03 -14.94 -3.95
C CYS A 211 0.34 -14.90 -2.58
N LEU A 212 1.10 -15.12 -1.50
CA LEU A 212 0.54 -15.27 -0.15
C LEU A 212 0.12 -13.93 0.49
N ASP A 213 0.79 -12.84 0.14
CA ASP A 213 0.41 -11.49 0.52
C ASP A 213 0.56 -10.56 -0.69
N ALA A 214 -0.20 -9.47 -0.71
CA ALA A 214 -0.17 -8.49 -1.79
C ALA A 214 -0.42 -7.08 -1.26
N LYS A 215 0.46 -6.15 -1.62
CA LYS A 215 0.30 -4.71 -1.39
C LYS A 215 0.27 -4.00 -2.74
N VAL A 216 -0.78 -3.21 -2.98
CA VAL A 216 -0.97 -2.50 -4.25
C VAL A 216 -1.17 -1.02 -4.00
N ASN A 217 -0.46 -0.21 -4.78
CA ASN A 217 -0.71 1.22 -4.91
C ASN A 217 -1.06 1.53 -6.38
N PHE A 218 -2.08 2.35 -6.58
CA PHE A 218 -2.51 2.85 -7.89
C PHE A 218 -2.09 4.29 -8.10
N ASP A 219 -1.78 4.66 -9.33
CA ASP A 219 -1.59 6.07 -9.71
C ASP A 219 -2.90 6.83 -9.51
N SER A 220 -2.89 7.82 -8.61
CA SER A 220 -4.05 8.68 -8.35
C SER A 220 -4.51 9.44 -9.59
N ASN A 221 -3.58 9.75 -10.51
CA ASN A 221 -3.89 10.46 -11.74
C ASN A 221 -4.68 9.61 -12.74
N ALA A 222 -4.70 8.28 -12.59
CA ALA A 222 -5.43 7.38 -13.46
C ALA A 222 -6.80 6.96 -12.88
N LEU A 223 -7.12 7.31 -11.62
CA LEU A 223 -8.35 6.85 -10.96
C LEU A 223 -9.64 7.29 -11.67
N TYR A 224 -9.61 8.39 -12.44
CA TYR A 224 -10.78 8.85 -13.20
C TYR A 224 -11.28 7.82 -14.23
N ARG A 225 -10.41 6.90 -14.69
CA ARG A 225 -10.75 5.83 -15.63
C ARG A 225 -10.95 4.47 -14.98
N HIS A 226 -10.77 4.35 -13.68
CA HIS A 226 -10.85 3.09 -12.90
C HIS A 226 -11.86 3.21 -11.76
N LYS A 227 -13.14 3.29 -12.12
CA LYS A 227 -14.23 3.48 -11.13
C LYS A 227 -14.31 2.33 -10.13
N ASP A 228 -14.09 1.10 -10.58
CA ASP A 228 -14.10 -0.08 -9.73
C ASP A 228 -12.93 -0.09 -8.73
N ILE A 229 -11.79 0.50 -9.08
CA ILE A 229 -10.67 0.70 -8.15
C ILE A 229 -11.00 1.80 -7.13
N VAL A 230 -11.62 2.91 -7.55
CA VAL A 230 -12.04 4.00 -6.64
C VAL A 230 -13.00 3.49 -5.56
N GLU A 231 -13.89 2.55 -5.89
CA GLU A 231 -14.81 1.92 -4.94
C GLU A 231 -14.10 1.10 -3.84
N LEU A 232 -12.82 0.74 -4.04
CA LEU A 232 -12.02 0.02 -3.05
C LEU A 232 -11.40 0.96 -2.00
N ARG A 233 -11.43 2.29 -2.20
CA ARG A 233 -10.79 3.25 -1.30
C ARG A 233 -11.37 3.14 0.11
N ASP A 234 -10.49 2.99 1.09
CA ASP A 234 -10.84 2.96 2.49
C ASP A 234 -10.43 4.24 3.20
N LEU A 235 -11.38 5.15 3.41
CA LEU A 235 -11.11 6.43 4.07
C LEU A 235 -10.69 6.28 5.53
N THR A 236 -11.01 5.14 6.18
CA THR A 236 -10.54 4.90 7.55
C THR A 236 -9.03 4.68 7.60
N GLU A 237 -8.39 4.39 6.48
CA GLU A 237 -6.94 4.22 6.38
C GLU A 237 -6.17 5.52 6.19
N GLU A 238 -6.86 6.61 5.85
CA GLU A 238 -6.28 7.91 5.56
C GLU A 238 -6.46 8.88 6.76
N ASP A 239 -5.66 9.94 6.81
CA ASP A 239 -5.84 10.98 7.83
C ASP A 239 -7.14 11.77 7.54
N PRO A 240 -8.04 11.98 8.52
CA PRO A 240 -9.30 12.69 8.31
C PRO A 240 -9.14 14.11 7.74
N ALA A 241 -8.07 14.81 8.09
CA ALA A 241 -7.79 16.15 7.57
C ALA A 241 -7.35 16.11 6.10
N GLU A 242 -6.57 15.10 5.70
CA GLU A 242 -6.22 14.86 4.30
C GLU A 242 -7.46 14.50 3.47
N VAL A 243 -8.35 13.66 4.02
CA VAL A 243 -9.63 13.33 3.38
C VAL A 243 -10.49 14.57 3.19
N GLU A 244 -10.62 15.41 4.22
CA GLU A 244 -11.37 16.67 4.12
C GLU A 244 -10.75 17.63 3.10
N ALA A 245 -9.42 17.76 3.09
CA ALA A 245 -8.68 18.57 2.11
C ALA A 245 -8.94 18.11 0.68
N SER A 246 -8.96 16.80 0.44
CA SER A 246 -9.18 16.23 -0.90
C SER A 246 -10.53 16.61 -1.52
N LYS A 247 -11.57 16.88 -0.71
CA LYS A 247 -12.89 17.34 -1.19
C LYS A 247 -12.84 18.71 -1.87
N TYR A 248 -11.83 19.51 -1.56
CA TYR A 248 -11.61 20.84 -2.11
C TYR A 248 -10.44 20.86 -3.10
N ASP A 249 -9.91 19.70 -3.48
CA ASP A 249 -8.73 19.59 -4.35
C ASP A 249 -7.56 20.40 -3.76
N LEU A 250 -7.31 20.14 -2.47
CA LEU A 250 -6.18 20.66 -1.69
C LEU A 250 -5.24 19.48 -1.36
N ASN A 251 -3.95 19.67 -1.58
CA ASN A 251 -2.95 18.70 -1.13
C ASN A 251 -2.53 19.08 0.28
N TYR A 252 -2.99 18.34 1.29
CA TYR A 252 -2.63 18.53 2.69
C TYR A 252 -1.88 17.30 3.19
N ILE A 253 -0.88 17.51 4.05
CA ILE A 253 -0.22 16.44 4.81
C ILE A 253 0.00 16.98 6.22
N LYS A 254 -0.45 16.24 7.23
CA LYS A 254 -0.25 16.62 8.63
C LYS A 254 1.19 16.35 9.08
N LEU A 255 1.75 17.23 9.89
CA LEU A 255 3.09 17.10 10.49
C LEU A 255 3.04 17.45 11.99
N ASP A 256 4.09 17.07 12.73
CA ASP A 256 4.19 17.31 14.17
C ASP A 256 4.86 18.66 14.46
N GLY A 257 4.14 19.76 14.23
CA GLY A 257 4.69 21.11 14.39
C GLY A 257 3.71 22.12 14.98
N LYS A 258 4.10 23.39 14.95
CA LYS A 258 3.34 24.51 15.55
C LYS A 258 2.91 25.57 14.56
N ILE A 259 3.58 25.66 13.42
CA ILE A 259 3.29 26.69 12.41
C ILE A 259 2.58 26.05 11.23
N GLY A 260 1.29 26.33 11.09
CA GLY A 260 0.52 25.92 9.93
C GLY A 260 0.96 26.66 8.67
N CYS A 261 1.05 25.97 7.54
CA CYS A 261 1.43 26.55 6.26
C CYS A 261 0.25 26.57 5.30
N MET A 262 0.06 27.68 4.57
CA MET A 262 -0.83 27.75 3.40
C MET A 262 -0.07 28.39 2.24
N VAL A 263 0.16 27.62 1.18
CA VAL A 263 1.05 28.00 0.10
C VAL A 263 0.46 27.61 -1.26
N ASN A 264 0.75 28.36 -2.32
CA ASN A 264 0.41 27.98 -3.69
C ASN A 264 1.63 27.40 -4.43
N GLY A 265 1.53 26.14 -4.81
CA GLY A 265 2.56 25.36 -5.51
C GLY A 265 3.39 24.51 -4.55
N ALA A 266 3.41 23.20 -4.80
CA ALA A 266 4.12 22.20 -3.99
C ALA A 266 5.59 22.54 -3.70
N GLY A 267 6.33 23.06 -4.69
CA GLY A 267 7.74 23.45 -4.50
C GLY A 267 7.92 24.58 -3.49
N LEU A 268 7.06 25.61 -3.56
CA LEU A 268 7.08 26.71 -2.61
C LEU A 268 6.57 26.27 -1.23
N ALA A 269 5.60 25.35 -1.19
CA ALA A 269 5.10 24.78 0.06
C ALA A 269 6.23 24.06 0.82
N MET A 270 7.01 23.21 0.13
CA MET A 270 8.20 22.58 0.71
C MET A 270 9.23 23.60 1.19
N ALA A 271 9.58 24.60 0.37
CA ALA A 271 10.53 25.64 0.77
C ALA A 271 10.04 26.48 1.97
N THR A 272 8.73 26.66 2.11
CA THR A 272 8.12 27.37 3.24
C THR A 272 8.19 26.55 4.53
N MET A 273 8.04 25.23 4.45
CA MET A 273 8.29 24.35 5.59
C MET A 273 9.78 24.38 5.99
N ASP A 274 10.67 24.32 5.00
CA ASP A 274 12.12 24.36 5.22
C ASP A 274 12.57 25.66 5.89
N ILE A 275 12.03 26.81 5.47
CA ILE A 275 12.39 28.10 6.07
C ILE A 275 11.87 28.21 7.51
N ILE A 276 10.67 27.68 7.82
CA ILE A 276 10.17 27.61 9.20
C ILE A 276 11.13 26.81 10.08
N LYS A 277 11.56 25.64 9.59
CA LYS A 277 12.52 24.77 10.27
C LYS A 277 13.88 25.42 10.45
N LEU A 278 14.39 26.08 9.41
CA LEU A 278 15.66 26.79 9.43
C LEU A 278 15.70 27.88 10.51
N TYR A 279 14.57 28.54 10.79
CA TYR A 279 14.44 29.57 11.82
C TYR A 279 13.95 29.04 13.18
N GLY A 280 13.98 27.73 13.39
CA GLY A 280 13.88 27.12 14.72
C GLY A 280 12.47 26.77 15.20
N SER A 281 11.48 26.71 14.31
CA SER A 281 10.14 26.18 14.62
C SER A 281 9.83 24.98 13.74
N GLU A 282 8.86 24.14 14.12
CA GLU A 282 8.46 22.99 13.30
C GLU A 282 7.17 23.32 12.52
N PRO A 283 7.12 23.03 11.20
CA PRO A 283 5.90 23.19 10.41
C PRO A 283 4.85 22.15 10.83
N ALA A 284 3.61 22.59 11.05
CA ALA A 284 2.50 21.73 11.48
C ALA A 284 1.84 20.98 10.32
N ASN A 285 2.05 21.44 9.08
CA ASN A 285 1.50 20.78 7.90
C ASN A 285 2.23 21.21 6.62
N PHE A 286 2.10 20.36 5.61
CA PHE A 286 2.20 20.75 4.20
C PHE A 286 0.80 21.12 3.71
N LEU A 287 0.63 22.22 2.97
CA LEU A 287 -0.62 22.49 2.25
C LEU A 287 -0.36 23.30 0.97
N ASP A 288 -0.75 22.73 -0.16
CA ASP A 288 -0.76 23.37 -1.47
C ASP A 288 -2.20 23.68 -1.91
N VAL A 289 -2.54 24.96 -2.03
CA VAL A 289 -3.85 25.45 -2.52
C VAL A 289 -3.96 25.51 -4.05
N GLY A 290 -2.86 25.25 -4.76
CA GLY A 290 -2.74 25.38 -6.21
C GLY A 290 -2.70 26.83 -6.71
N GLY A 291 -2.43 27.02 -8.00
CA GLY A 291 -2.30 28.34 -8.62
C GLY A 291 -3.61 29.14 -8.74
N GLY A 292 -4.77 28.50 -8.54
CA GLY A 292 -6.11 29.08 -8.69
C GLY A 292 -6.93 29.03 -7.40
N ALA A 293 -6.35 29.40 -6.26
CA ALA A 293 -7.07 29.44 -4.99
C ALA A 293 -8.26 30.41 -5.02
N THR A 294 -9.47 29.85 -4.98
CA THR A 294 -10.72 30.57 -4.77
C THR A 294 -10.94 30.87 -3.29
N LYS A 295 -11.79 31.84 -2.96
CA LYS A 295 -12.19 32.14 -1.57
C LYS A 295 -12.65 30.89 -0.80
N GLU A 296 -13.37 29.99 -1.47
CA GLU A 296 -13.88 28.73 -0.93
C GLU A 296 -12.72 27.79 -0.53
N LYS A 297 -11.78 27.53 -1.45
CA LYS A 297 -10.56 26.75 -1.20
C LYS A 297 -9.73 27.32 -0.05
N VAL A 298 -9.50 28.63 -0.03
CA VAL A 298 -8.75 29.31 1.06
C VAL A 298 -9.46 29.16 2.40
N THR A 299 -10.79 29.33 2.43
CA THR A 299 -11.59 29.16 3.65
C THR A 299 -11.52 27.72 4.16
N ALA A 300 -11.62 26.73 3.27
CA ALA A 300 -11.47 25.32 3.64
C ALA A 300 -10.08 25.03 4.20
N ALA A 301 -9.02 25.53 3.54
CA ALA A 301 -7.65 25.36 3.99
C ALA A 301 -7.43 25.93 5.41
N PHE A 302 -7.95 27.11 5.72
CA PHE A 302 -7.89 27.66 7.08
C PHE A 302 -8.61 26.79 8.10
N LYS A 303 -9.82 26.29 7.78
CA LYS A 303 -10.56 25.40 8.68
C LYS A 303 -9.80 24.12 8.98
N ILE A 304 -9.13 23.55 7.97
CA ILE A 304 -8.32 22.33 8.12
C ILE A 304 -7.11 22.61 9.01
N ILE A 305 -6.33 23.66 8.71
CA ILE A 305 -5.14 24.02 9.52
C ILE A 305 -5.54 24.28 10.98
N LEU A 306 -6.60 25.05 11.22
CA LEU A 306 -7.06 25.39 12.57
C LEU A 306 -7.76 24.24 13.31
N SER A 307 -8.05 23.13 12.64
CA SER A 307 -8.59 21.94 13.30
C SER A 307 -7.54 21.20 14.12
N ASP A 308 -6.26 21.42 13.84
CA ASP A 308 -5.16 20.86 14.61
C ASP A 308 -4.85 21.77 15.83
N PRO A 309 -5.08 21.28 17.06
CA PRO A 309 -4.87 22.07 18.27
C PRO A 309 -3.39 22.38 18.56
N SER A 310 -2.44 21.74 17.86
CA SER A 310 -1.01 22.03 17.99
C SER A 310 -0.57 23.32 17.28
N VAL A 311 -1.41 23.85 16.37
CA VAL A 311 -1.10 25.06 15.60
C VAL A 311 -1.20 26.30 16.48
N GLU A 312 -0.08 26.99 16.66
CA GLU A 312 0.05 28.25 17.42
C GLU A 312 0.11 29.49 16.49
N GLY A 313 0.39 29.30 15.20
CA GLY A 313 0.43 30.36 14.20
C GLY A 313 0.30 29.83 12.77
N ILE A 314 -0.10 30.68 11.83
CA ILE A 314 -0.23 30.33 10.41
C ILE A 314 0.65 31.24 9.57
N LEU A 315 1.50 30.64 8.73
CA LEU A 315 2.24 31.33 7.68
C LEU A 315 1.54 31.12 6.34
N VAL A 316 0.95 32.19 5.81
CA VAL A 316 0.41 32.23 4.45
C VAL A 316 1.48 32.79 3.52
N ASN A 317 1.94 31.97 2.58
CA ASN A 317 2.96 32.36 1.60
C ASN A 317 2.40 32.16 0.19
N ILE A 318 1.84 33.21 -0.38
CA ILE A 318 1.25 33.18 -1.73
C ILE A 318 2.11 34.02 -2.67
N PHE A 319 2.65 33.37 -3.71
CA PHE A 319 3.32 34.07 -4.79
C PHE A 319 2.28 34.42 -5.87
N GLY A 320 2.03 35.72 -6.04
CA GLY A 320 1.09 36.25 -7.04
C GLY A 320 1.55 35.95 -8.45
N GLY A 321 0.93 34.94 -9.07
CA GLY A 321 1.12 34.56 -10.47
C GLY A 321 -0.07 35.03 -11.31
N ILE A 322 -0.95 34.09 -11.68
CA ILE A 322 -2.20 34.37 -12.42
C ILE A 322 -3.25 35.01 -11.49
N MET A 323 -3.15 34.78 -10.19
CA MET A 323 -4.02 35.34 -9.17
C MET A 323 -3.54 36.72 -8.74
N ARG A 324 -4.49 37.67 -8.61
CA ARG A 324 -4.19 38.99 -8.05
C ARG A 324 -4.18 38.91 -6.52
N CYS A 325 -3.25 39.62 -5.88
CA CYS A 325 -3.11 39.62 -4.43
C CYS A 325 -4.23 40.34 -3.68
N ASP A 326 -5.12 41.05 -4.38
CA ASP A 326 -6.25 41.77 -3.78
C ASP A 326 -7.56 40.96 -3.76
N ILE A 327 -7.50 39.68 -4.13
CA ILE A 327 -8.55 38.66 -3.92
C ILE A 327 -8.55 38.21 -2.46
#